data_AF-A0A099T0D2-F1
#
_entry.id   AF-A0A099T0D2-F1
#
_cell.length_a   1.000
_cell.length_b   1.000
_cell.length_c   1.000
_cell.angle_alpha   90.00
_cell.angle_beta   90.00
_cell.angle_gamma   90.00
#
_symmetry.space_group_name_H-M   'P 1'
#
loop_
_entity.id
_entity.type
_entity.pdbx_description
1 polymer ?
#
loop_
_entity_poly.entity_id
_entity_poly.type
_entity_poly.pdbx_seq_one_letter_code
_entity_poly.pdbx_strand_id
1 'polypeptide(L)'
;MSDSDDKIKQISRLLELGGTMLAQHCTTCGAPMFRYHGDVLCPICQGEGVGTNMASQEQMMRPEVPTVPQNIPVQEATTFSEPAGQLPADQVPISFTSPDVRQGSVPASPVKHVEVTGSVADMLKMKLESIASLVHSENDPRRIREYLEIMEKCLDILERLN
;
A
#
# COMPACT_ATOMS: atom_id res chain seq x y z
N MET A 1 -24.57 -5.68 -11.57
CA MET A 1 -23.57 -5.40 -10.53
C MET A 1 -24.32 -4.89 -9.33
N SER A 2 -24.05 -5.44 -8.14
CA SER A 2 -24.88 -5.22 -6.95
C SER A 2 -24.44 -3.95 -6.22
N ASP A 3 -25.39 -3.13 -5.77
CA ASP A 3 -25.16 -1.88 -5.01
C ASP A 3 -24.25 -2.08 -3.77
N SER A 4 -24.30 -3.27 -3.17
CA SER A 4 -23.41 -3.69 -2.09
C SER A 4 -21.94 -3.76 -2.50
N ASP A 5 -21.63 -4.23 -3.72
CA ASP A 5 -20.24 -4.37 -4.17
C ASP A 5 -19.59 -2.99 -4.32
N ASP A 6 -20.35 -2.00 -4.76
CA ASP A 6 -19.83 -0.63 -4.94
C ASP A 6 -19.55 0.05 -3.59
N LYS A 7 -20.36 -0.23 -2.56
CA LYS A 7 -20.09 0.21 -1.18
C LYS A 7 -18.79 -0.38 -0.65
N ILE A 8 -18.56 -1.67 -0.89
CA ILE A 8 -17.31 -2.34 -0.47
C ILE A 8 -16.12 -1.73 -1.20
N LYS A 9 -16.21 -1.47 -2.51
CA LYS A 9 -15.12 -0.82 -3.28
C LYS A 9 -14.77 0.57 -2.73
N GLN A 10 -15.76 1.39 -2.39
CA GLN A 10 -15.52 2.73 -1.83
C GLN A 10 -14.81 2.66 -0.48
N ILE A 11 -15.21 1.71 0.38
CA ILE A 11 -14.57 1.49 1.68
C ILE A 11 -13.12 1.00 1.49
N SER A 12 -12.90 0.00 0.65
CA SER A 12 -11.56 -0.54 0.36
C SER A 12 -10.62 0.52 -0.18
N ARG A 13 -11.09 1.35 -1.14
CA ARG A 13 -10.29 2.44 -1.70
C ARG A 13 -9.86 3.45 -0.64
N LEU A 14 -10.76 3.80 0.29
CA LEU A 14 -10.42 4.75 1.35
C LEU A 14 -9.39 4.19 2.33
N LEU A 15 -9.43 2.87 2.61
CA LEU A 15 -8.40 2.18 3.39
C LEU A 15 -7.04 2.15 2.67
N GLU A 16 -7.04 1.88 1.36
CA GLU A 16 -5.81 1.90 0.54
C GLU A 16 -5.14 3.28 0.53
N LEU A 17 -5.93 4.36 0.59
CA LEU A 17 -5.42 5.73 0.69
C LEU A 17 -4.91 6.08 2.10
N GLY A 18 -5.05 5.19 3.10
CA GLY A 18 -4.64 5.41 4.48
C GLY A 18 -5.74 6.02 5.37
N GLY A 19 -7.00 5.98 4.94
CA GLY A 19 -8.14 6.38 5.76
C GLY A 19 -8.29 5.46 6.97
N THR A 20 -8.56 6.03 8.15
CA THR A 20 -8.78 5.28 9.40
C THR A 20 -10.27 5.15 9.66
N MET A 21 -10.77 3.91 9.79
CA MET A 21 -12.14 3.66 10.22
C MET A 21 -12.34 4.07 11.68
N LEU A 22 -13.46 4.73 11.98
CA LEU A 22 -13.85 5.17 13.31
C LEU A 22 -14.95 4.26 13.87
N ALA A 23 -15.15 4.29 15.19
CA ALA A 23 -16.23 3.54 15.86
C ALA A 23 -17.65 4.11 15.57
N GLN A 24 -17.72 5.29 14.97
CA GLN A 24 -18.97 5.96 14.61
C GLN A 24 -19.49 5.47 13.26
N HIS A 25 -20.81 5.44 13.09
CA HIS A 25 -21.47 5.06 11.84
C HIS A 25 -22.31 6.23 11.32
N CYS A 26 -22.44 6.32 10.01
CA CYS A 26 -23.28 7.32 9.36
C CYS A 26 -24.76 7.05 9.67
N THR A 27 -25.50 8.07 10.10
CA THR A 27 -26.94 7.96 10.42
C THR A 27 -27.81 7.75 9.18
N THR A 28 -27.31 8.06 7.99
CA THR A 28 -28.06 7.97 6.73
C THR A 28 -27.95 6.60 6.10
N CYS A 29 -26.73 6.04 5.99
CA CYS A 29 -26.48 4.79 5.27
C CYS A 29 -25.97 3.65 6.16
N GLY A 30 -25.69 3.91 7.45
CA GLY A 30 -25.18 2.91 8.39
C GLY A 30 -23.73 2.47 8.17
N ALA A 31 -23.02 3.05 7.20
CA ALA A 31 -21.61 2.73 6.95
C ALA A 31 -20.72 3.31 8.06
N PRO A 32 -19.58 2.68 8.39
CA PRO A 32 -18.63 3.24 9.34
C PRO A 32 -18.04 4.55 8.82
N MET A 33 -17.84 5.50 9.73
CA MET A 33 -17.20 6.79 9.43
C MET A 33 -15.69 6.62 9.32
N PHE A 34 -15.06 7.48 8.52
CA PHE A 34 -13.61 7.43 8.29
C PHE A 34 -12.98 8.78 8.58
N ARG A 35 -11.74 8.75 9.07
CA ARG A 35 -10.87 9.92 9.15
C ARG A 35 -9.80 9.86 8.08
N TYR A 36 -9.69 10.91 7.26
CA TYR A 36 -8.68 11.03 6.21
C TYR A 36 -8.16 12.47 6.18
N HIS A 37 -6.83 12.66 6.27
CA HIS A 37 -6.19 13.98 6.39
C HIS A 37 -6.75 14.93 7.47
N GLY A 38 -7.36 14.37 8.53
CA GLY A 38 -7.95 15.12 9.64
C GLY A 38 -9.46 15.31 9.54
N ASP A 39 -10.05 15.08 8.38
CA ASP A 39 -11.49 15.23 8.16
C ASP A 39 -12.24 13.91 8.38
N VAL A 40 -13.42 14.01 8.99
CA VAL A 40 -14.30 12.86 9.25
C VAL A 40 -15.41 12.81 8.22
N LEU A 41 -15.45 11.73 7.43
CA LEU A 41 -16.28 11.60 6.25
C LEU A 41 -16.95 10.21 6.16
N CYS A 42 -18.08 10.15 5.46
CA CYS A 42 -18.77 8.90 5.13
C CYS A 42 -18.41 8.46 3.70
N PRO A 43 -17.79 7.29 3.50
CA PRO A 43 -17.33 6.85 2.18
C PRO A 43 -18.47 6.62 1.18
N ILE A 44 -19.68 6.32 1.67
CA ILE A 44 -20.84 5.99 0.83
C ILE A 44 -21.64 7.25 0.49
N CYS A 45 -21.87 8.15 1.46
CA CYS A 45 -22.68 9.34 1.24
C CYS A 45 -21.93 10.48 0.54
N GLN A 46 -20.61 10.58 0.68
CA GLN A 46 -19.78 11.56 -0.04
C GLN A 46 -19.13 10.97 -1.31
N GLY A 47 -19.56 9.77 -1.70
CA GLY A 47 -18.92 8.89 -2.67
C GLY A 47 -19.10 9.21 -4.15
N GLU A 48 -19.54 10.43 -4.52
CA GLU A 48 -19.58 10.86 -5.93
C GLU A 48 -18.35 11.71 -6.34
N GLY A 49 -17.43 12.02 -5.41
CA GLY A 49 -16.40 13.06 -5.66
C GLY A 49 -14.95 12.78 -5.20
N VAL A 50 -14.61 11.60 -4.65
CA VAL A 50 -13.25 11.33 -4.13
C VAL A 50 -12.26 10.97 -5.27
N GLY A 51 -12.28 11.74 -6.36
CA GLY A 51 -11.42 11.57 -7.52
C GLY A 51 -11.06 12.85 -8.27
N THR A 52 -11.73 13.98 -8.01
CA THR A 52 -11.42 15.26 -8.66
C THR A 52 -11.70 16.41 -7.70
N ASN A 53 -10.66 17.18 -7.36
CA ASN A 53 -10.65 18.40 -6.53
C ASN A 53 -10.64 18.21 -5.01
N MET A 54 -9.47 18.39 -4.40
CA MET A 54 -9.35 19.22 -3.21
C MET A 54 -8.01 19.98 -3.25
N ALA A 55 -8.05 21.11 -3.97
CA ALA A 55 -7.19 22.24 -3.67
C ALA A 55 -7.83 23.02 -2.51
N SER A 56 -7.10 23.10 -1.40
CA SER A 56 -7.06 24.19 -0.41
C SER A 56 -8.35 24.97 -0.15
N GLN A 57 -8.95 24.76 1.02
CA GLN A 57 -9.52 25.84 1.85
C GLN A 57 -9.34 25.50 3.34
N GLU A 58 -8.29 26.08 3.94
CA GLU A 58 -8.28 26.42 5.36
C GLU A 58 -9.47 27.34 5.65
N GLN A 59 -10.36 26.97 6.58
CA GLN A 59 -10.96 27.89 7.54
C GLN A 59 -11.83 27.17 8.58
N MET A 60 -11.32 27.19 9.82
CA MET A 60 -12.02 27.75 10.97
C MET A 60 -13.36 27.13 11.39
N MET A 61 -13.32 26.19 12.35
CA MET A 61 -14.21 26.28 13.51
C MET A 61 -13.73 25.36 14.65
N ARG A 62 -13.21 26.00 15.69
CA ARG A 62 -12.91 25.43 17.01
C ARG A 62 -14.15 25.67 17.89
N PRO A 63 -14.84 24.65 18.41
CA PRO A 63 -15.83 24.86 19.45
C PRO A 63 -15.16 25.01 20.83
N GLU A 64 -15.70 25.95 21.59
CA GLU A 64 -15.24 26.43 22.88
C GLU A 64 -15.34 25.37 24.00
N VAL A 65 -14.46 25.57 24.99
CA VAL A 65 -14.33 24.83 26.25
C VAL A 65 -15.42 25.31 27.23
N PRO A 66 -16.30 24.44 27.76
CA PRO A 66 -17.10 24.78 28.92
C PRO A 66 -16.29 24.52 30.20
N THR A 67 -16.10 25.58 30.98
CA THR A 67 -15.50 25.57 32.32
C THR A 67 -16.60 25.48 33.36
N VAL A 68 -16.63 24.46 34.22
CA VAL A 68 -17.14 24.52 35.61
C VAL A 68 -16.57 23.33 36.44
N PRO A 69 -16.53 23.36 37.78
CA PRO A 69 -15.30 23.38 38.55
C PRO A 69 -15.02 22.10 39.36
N GLN A 70 -13.78 22.03 39.86
CA GLN A 70 -13.26 20.99 40.75
C GLN A 70 -14.07 20.86 42.06
N ASN A 71 -14.37 19.62 42.46
CA ASN A 71 -14.27 19.19 43.85
C ASN A 71 -13.94 17.69 43.94
N ILE A 72 -12.96 17.37 44.78
CA ILE A 72 -12.32 16.06 45.00
C ILE A 72 -12.99 15.41 46.24
N PRO A 73 -13.04 14.08 46.38
CA PRO A 73 -12.05 13.42 47.23
C PRO A 73 -11.45 12.12 46.65
N VAL A 74 -10.15 12.01 46.88
CA VAL A 74 -9.27 10.85 46.75
C VAL A 74 -9.67 9.78 47.76
N GLN A 75 -9.79 8.50 47.35
CA GLN A 75 -9.51 7.36 48.23
C GLN A 75 -8.90 6.18 47.44
N GLU A 76 -7.66 5.86 47.85
CA GLU A 76 -7.05 4.54 48.10
C GLU A 76 -7.02 3.48 46.98
N ALA A 77 -5.86 3.17 46.41
CA ALA A 77 -4.78 2.34 46.96
C ALA A 77 -5.12 0.84 46.99
N THR A 78 -4.70 0.12 45.96
CA THR A 78 -4.24 -1.28 46.09
C THR A 78 -3.07 -1.53 45.15
N THR A 79 -1.88 -1.38 45.72
CA THR A 79 -0.67 -2.14 45.41
C THR A 79 -0.98 -3.63 45.36
N PHE A 80 -0.56 -4.34 44.32
CA PHE A 80 -0.09 -5.74 44.35
C PHE A 80 0.62 -5.99 43.00
N SER A 81 1.93 -5.80 42.95
CA SER A 81 2.98 -6.83 43.14
C SER A 81 3.18 -7.71 41.90
N GLU A 82 4.33 -7.49 41.25
CA GLU A 82 5.03 -8.45 40.40
C GLU A 82 5.12 -9.84 41.05
N PRO A 83 5.32 -10.88 40.23
CA PRO A 83 6.32 -11.85 40.57
C PRO A 83 7.36 -12.01 39.46
N ALA A 84 8.60 -11.91 39.89
CA ALA A 84 9.80 -12.25 39.18
C ALA A 84 9.74 -13.67 38.57
N GLY A 85 10.15 -13.76 37.31
CA GLY A 85 10.48 -15.00 36.61
C GLY A 85 11.85 -14.86 35.98
N GLN A 86 12.87 -14.77 36.83
CA GLN A 86 14.27 -14.76 36.45
C GLN A 86 14.73 -16.19 36.13
N LEU A 87 15.20 -16.44 34.91
CA LEU A 87 16.10 -17.55 34.59
C LEU A 87 17.13 -17.10 33.52
N PRO A 88 18.33 -17.70 33.54
CA PRO A 88 19.59 -16.98 33.35
C PRO A 88 20.17 -17.03 31.93
N ALA A 89 21.16 -16.17 31.74
CA ALA A 89 22.11 -16.17 30.64
C ALA A 89 22.86 -17.50 30.49
N ASP A 90 22.91 -18.02 29.26
CA ASP A 90 24.08 -18.74 28.73
C ASP A 90 24.02 -18.62 27.20
N GLN A 91 24.81 -17.72 26.62
CA GLN A 91 26.11 -18.05 26.01
C GLN A 91 25.98 -19.18 24.97
N VAL A 92 25.53 -18.82 23.77
CA VAL A 92 25.88 -19.61 22.59
C VAL A 92 27.12 -18.97 21.96
N PRO A 93 28.27 -19.66 21.96
CA PRO A 93 29.52 -19.11 21.44
C PRO A 93 29.45 -18.99 19.93
N ILE A 94 29.70 -17.78 19.45
CA ILE A 94 30.13 -17.49 18.09
C ILE A 94 31.46 -18.21 17.82
N SER A 95 31.38 -19.37 17.18
CA SER A 95 32.55 -20.07 16.65
C SER A 95 32.64 -19.85 15.15
N PHE A 96 33.59 -18.98 14.80
CA PHE A 96 34.21 -18.84 13.48
C PHE A 96 34.76 -20.20 13.02
N THR A 97 34.34 -20.67 11.85
CA THR A 97 35.22 -21.41 10.92
C THR A 97 34.68 -21.24 9.49
N SER A 98 35.38 -20.44 8.69
CA SER A 98 35.30 -20.51 7.23
C SER A 98 35.79 -21.88 6.74
N PRO A 99 35.18 -22.40 5.67
CA PRO A 99 35.94 -23.15 4.68
C PRO A 99 35.99 -22.37 3.37
N ASP A 100 37.20 -21.92 3.04
CA ASP A 100 37.63 -21.62 1.68
C ASP A 100 37.49 -22.90 0.84
N VAL A 101 36.55 -22.92 -0.11
CA VAL A 101 36.58 -23.87 -1.23
C VAL A 101 36.14 -23.16 -2.51
N ARG A 102 37.17 -22.72 -3.23
CA ARG A 102 37.34 -22.85 -4.69
C ARG A 102 36.49 -21.98 -5.61
N GLN A 103 37.19 -20.98 -6.15
CA GLN A 103 37.09 -20.47 -7.51
C GLN A 103 36.51 -21.50 -8.50
N GLY A 104 35.22 -21.35 -8.79
CA GLY A 104 34.61 -21.81 -10.03
C GLY A 104 34.71 -20.68 -11.05
N SER A 105 35.62 -20.86 -12.00
CA SER A 105 35.82 -20.04 -13.18
C SER A 105 34.50 -19.64 -13.84
N VAL A 106 34.22 -18.33 -13.86
CA VAL A 106 33.30 -17.68 -14.78
C VAL A 106 33.74 -17.98 -16.21
N PRO A 107 32.91 -18.61 -17.08
CA PRO A 107 33.14 -18.49 -18.51
C PRO A 107 32.83 -17.05 -18.90
N ALA A 108 33.89 -16.29 -19.14
CA ALA A 108 33.86 -15.00 -19.82
C ALA A 108 33.39 -15.24 -21.26
N SER A 109 32.08 -15.37 -21.44
CA SER A 109 31.47 -15.13 -22.74
C SER A 109 31.61 -13.64 -23.06
N PRO A 110 31.97 -13.28 -24.31
CA PRO A 110 32.19 -11.90 -24.67
C PRO A 110 30.88 -11.13 -24.51
N VAL A 111 30.80 -10.28 -23.49
CA VAL A 111 29.75 -9.27 -23.37
C VAL A 111 29.99 -8.31 -24.52
N LYS A 112 29.34 -8.56 -25.66
CA LYS A 112 29.15 -7.52 -26.67
C LYS A 112 28.36 -6.43 -25.99
N HIS A 113 29.06 -5.38 -25.56
CA HIS A 113 28.46 -4.07 -25.37
C HIS A 113 27.88 -3.67 -26.72
N VAL A 114 26.61 -4.02 -26.95
CA VAL A 114 25.82 -3.47 -28.04
C VAL A 114 25.55 -2.04 -27.63
N GLU A 115 26.08 -1.09 -28.37
CA GLU A 115 25.68 0.31 -28.33
C GLU A 115 24.18 0.36 -28.68
N VAL A 116 23.32 0.32 -27.65
CA VAL A 116 21.88 0.46 -27.81
C VAL A 116 21.61 1.95 -28.03
N THR A 117 21.78 2.39 -29.27
CA THR A 117 21.05 3.55 -29.81
C THR A 117 19.65 3.10 -30.20
N GLY A 118 18.94 2.48 -29.25
CA GLY A 118 17.58 2.00 -29.49
C GLY A 118 16.64 3.20 -29.57
N SER A 119 15.93 3.32 -30.70
CA SER A 119 14.79 4.23 -30.77
C SER A 119 13.78 3.87 -29.66
N VAL A 120 12.93 4.81 -29.28
CA VAL A 120 11.77 4.53 -28.39
C VAL A 120 10.98 3.34 -28.94
N ALA A 121 10.86 3.23 -30.26
CA ALA A 121 10.22 2.09 -30.91
C ALA A 121 10.92 0.74 -30.61
N ASP A 122 12.25 0.69 -30.59
CA ASP A 122 13.00 -0.53 -30.32
C ASP A 122 12.89 -0.93 -28.84
N MET A 123 12.91 0.05 -27.93
CA MET A 123 12.66 -0.17 -26.51
C MET A 123 11.27 -0.79 -26.28
N LEU A 124 10.23 -0.27 -26.95
CA LEU A 124 8.86 -0.79 -26.81
C LEU A 124 8.74 -2.21 -27.36
N LYS A 125 9.40 -2.53 -28.48
CA LYS A 125 9.45 -3.91 -29.02
C LYS A 125 10.12 -4.88 -28.04
N MET A 126 11.25 -4.50 -27.45
CA MET A 126 11.92 -5.31 -26.42
C MET A 126 11.03 -5.53 -25.18
N LYS A 127 10.26 -4.50 -24.78
CA LYS A 127 9.32 -4.63 -23.67
C LYS A 127 8.13 -5.54 -24.01
N LEU A 128 7.62 -5.48 -25.23
CA LEU A 128 6.58 -6.41 -25.70
C LEU A 128 7.05 -7.87 -25.61
N GLU A 129 8.28 -8.17 -26.04
CA GLU A 129 8.87 -9.50 -25.91
C GLU A 129 9.02 -9.93 -24.44
N SER A 130 9.44 -9.01 -23.58
CA SER A 130 9.53 -9.25 -22.13
C SER A 130 8.17 -9.55 -21.50
N ILE A 131 7.12 -8.81 -21.87
CA ILE A 131 5.77 -9.03 -21.33
C ILE A 131 5.18 -10.33 -21.89
N ALA A 132 5.38 -10.65 -23.17
CA ALA A 132 4.97 -11.92 -23.76
C ALA A 132 5.55 -13.12 -23.00
N SER A 133 6.81 -13.02 -22.56
CA SER A 133 7.45 -14.04 -21.72
C SER A 133 6.76 -14.18 -20.36
N LEU A 134 6.35 -13.07 -19.73
CA LEU A 134 5.59 -13.09 -18.48
C LEU A 134 4.22 -13.76 -18.66
N VAL A 135 3.49 -13.38 -19.71
CA VAL A 135 2.18 -13.97 -20.05
C VAL A 135 2.27 -15.48 -20.23
N HIS A 136 3.32 -15.98 -20.88
CA HIS A 136 3.49 -17.42 -21.12
C HIS A 136 3.63 -18.23 -19.83
N SER A 137 4.32 -17.68 -18.82
CA SER A 137 4.55 -18.35 -17.54
C SER A 137 3.45 -18.09 -16.49
N GLU A 138 2.60 -17.10 -16.73
CA GLU A 138 1.54 -16.69 -15.80
C GLU A 138 0.35 -17.65 -15.88
N ASN A 139 -0.16 -18.07 -14.73
CA ASN A 139 -1.32 -18.96 -14.64
C ASN A 139 -2.56 -18.25 -14.08
N ASP A 140 -2.39 -17.10 -13.43
CA ASP A 140 -3.52 -16.33 -12.93
C ASP A 140 -4.22 -15.56 -14.06
N PRO A 141 -5.51 -15.82 -14.32
CA PRO A 141 -6.22 -15.18 -15.43
C PRO A 141 -6.40 -13.68 -15.23
N ARG A 142 -6.30 -13.13 -14.00
CA ARG A 142 -6.40 -11.68 -13.78
C ARG A 142 -5.12 -10.99 -14.22
N ARG A 143 -3.97 -11.49 -13.78
CA ARG A 143 -2.64 -10.98 -14.20
C ARG A 143 -2.40 -11.10 -15.70
N ILE A 144 -2.84 -12.19 -16.33
CA ILE A 144 -2.77 -12.32 -17.80
C ILE A 144 -3.50 -11.16 -18.49
N ARG A 145 -4.70 -10.79 -18.02
CA ARG A 145 -5.42 -9.64 -18.59
C ARG A 145 -4.67 -8.33 -18.41
N GLU A 146 -4.10 -8.09 -17.23
CA GLU A 146 -3.29 -6.91 -16.96
C GLU A 146 -2.09 -6.81 -17.92
N TYR A 147 -1.37 -7.92 -18.15
CA TYR A 147 -0.27 -7.94 -19.11
C TYR A 147 -0.72 -7.68 -20.55
N LEU A 148 -1.86 -8.26 -20.96
CA LEU A 148 -2.42 -8.04 -22.30
C LEU A 148 -2.85 -6.57 -22.50
N GLU A 149 -3.43 -5.93 -21.48
CA GLU A 149 -3.76 -4.49 -21.52
C GLU A 149 -2.50 -3.61 -21.64
N ILE A 150 -1.40 -4.01 -21.00
CA ILE A 150 -0.13 -3.30 -21.14
C ILE A 150 0.44 -3.49 -22.56
N MET A 151 0.35 -4.72 -23.11
CA MET A 151 0.79 -5.00 -24.48
C MET A 151 -0.01 -4.19 -25.50
N GLU A 152 -1.33 -4.08 -25.35
CA GLU A 152 -2.19 -3.23 -26.20
C GLU A 152 -1.72 -1.78 -26.20
N LYS A 153 -1.52 -1.19 -25.01
CA LYS A 153 -1.00 0.19 -24.88
C LYS A 153 0.38 0.37 -25.52
N CYS A 154 1.26 -0.63 -25.44
CA CYS A 154 2.56 -0.59 -26.11
C CYS A 154 2.42 -0.61 -27.64
N LEU A 155 1.49 -1.39 -28.19
CA LEU A 155 1.22 -1.42 -29.63
C LEU A 155 0.61 -0.10 -30.12
N ASP A 156 -0.32 0.49 -29.37
CA ASP A 156 -0.92 1.80 -29.69
C ASP A 156 0.14 2.90 -29.77
N ILE A 157 1.10 2.91 -28.84
CA ILE A 157 2.20 3.88 -28.86
C ILE A 157 3.10 3.63 -30.07
N LEU A 158 3.41 2.37 -30.41
CA LEU A 158 4.22 2.04 -31.57
C LEU A 158 3.57 2.47 -32.89
N GLU A 159 2.27 2.27 -33.04
CA GLU A 159 1.53 2.70 -34.23
C GLU A 159 1.60 4.22 -34.42
N ARG A 160 1.53 4.98 -33.31
CA ARG A 160 1.62 6.45 -33.35
C ARG A 160 3.02 7.00 -33.61
N LEU A 161 4.05 6.17 -33.48
CA LEU A 161 5.44 6.54 -33.74
C LEU A 161 5.87 6.28 -35.19
N ASN A 162 5.05 5.57 -35.98
CA ASN A 162 5.31 5.20 -37.37
C ASN A 162 4.37 5.94 -38.34
#